data_AF-A0A9D3YKJ5-F1
#
_entry.id   AF-A0A9D3YKJ5-F1
#
_cell.length_a   1.000
_cell.length_b   1.000
_cell.length_c   1.000
_cell.angle_alpha   90.00
_cell.angle_beta   90.00
_cell.angle_gamma   90.00
#
_symmetry.space_group_name_H-M   'P 1'
#
loop_
_entity.id
_entity.type
_entity.pdbx_description
1 polymer ?
#
loop_
_entity_poly.entity_id
_entity_poly.type
_entity_poly.pdbx_seq_one_letter_code
_entity_poly.pdbx_strand_id
1 'polypeptide(L)' 'MIRDVHVTPAGQVLVCGGESGTILQVDSNGKRKLATIATREDGLVEPLSVCYNSITASIIVGLCWLDSIIVFNVK' A
#
# COMPACT_ATOMS: atom_id res chain seq x y z
N MET A 1 10.55 7.86 3.24
CA MET A 1 9.78 7.91 4.51
C MET A 1 8.56 6.99 4.46
N ILE A 2 8.22 6.28 5.55
CA ILE A 2 6.93 5.57 5.69
C ILE A 2 5.85 6.61 5.99
N ARG A 3 4.76 6.62 5.22
CA ARG A 3 3.64 7.57 5.37
C ARG A 3 2.45 6.97 6.09
N ASP A 4 2.20 5.68 5.90
CA ASP A 4 1.04 4.98 6.45
C ASP A 4 1.29 3.48 6.57
N VAL A 5 0.54 2.82 7.45
CA VAL A 5 0.58 1.38 7.69
C VAL A 5 -0.85 0.87 7.92
N HIS A 6 -1.24 -0.20 7.23
CA HIS A 6 -2.55 -0.80 7.35
C HIS A 6 -2.47 -2.30 7.61
N VAL A 7 -3.28 -2.80 8.55
CA VAL A 7 -3.38 -4.23 8.84
C VAL A 7 -4.69 -4.75 8.25
N THR A 8 -4.58 -5.69 7.31
CA THR A 8 -5.75 -6.36 6.71
C THR A 8 -6.44 -7.27 7.74
N PRO A 9 -7.73 -7.63 7.54
CA PRO A 9 -8.40 -8.61 8.39
C PRO A 9 -7.72 -9.99 8.45
N ALA A 10 -6.94 -10.35 7.43
CA ALA A 10 -6.14 -11.58 7.38
C ALA A 10 -4.80 -11.47 8.15
N GLY A 11 -4.52 -10.34 8.81
CA GLY A 11 -3.30 -10.10 9.57
C GLY A 11 -2.08 -9.71 8.72
N GLN A 12 -2.25 -9.49 7.41
CA GLN A 12 -1.18 -8.96 6.55
C GLN A 12 -0.97 -7.48 6.83
N VAL A 13 0.30 -7.05 6.87
CA VAL A 13 0.67 -5.65 7.12
C VAL A 13 1.11 -5.01 5.80
N LEU A 14 0.41 -3.96 5.40
CA LEU A 14 0.72 -3.12 4.24
C LEU A 14 1.43 -1.85 4.70
N VAL A 15 2.49 -1.47 4.00
CA VAL A 15 3.29 -0.27 4.30
C VAL A 15 3.30 0.65 3.10
N CYS A 16 2.91 1.90 3.32
CA CYS A 16 2.94 2.97 2.34
C CYS A 16 4.27 3.72 2.43
N GLY A 17 5.13 3.54 1.43
CA GLY A 17 6.40 4.25 1.29
C GLY A 17 6.26 5.41 0.33
N GLY A 18 6.13 6.63 0.86
CA GLY A 18 5.85 7.84 0.07
C GLY A 18 6.97 8.17 -0.91
N GLU A 19 8.14 8.56 -0.40
CA GLU A 19 9.29 8.91 -1.25
C GLU A 19 9.78 7.72 -2.09
N SER A 20 9.66 6.48 -1.60
CA SER A 20 10.01 5.32 -2.41
C SER A 20 9.00 5.05 -3.53
N GLY A 21 7.78 5.56 -3.41
CA GLY A 21 6.68 5.31 -4.35
C GLY A 21 6.31 3.83 -4.36
N THR A 22 6.12 3.24 -3.18
CA THR A 22 5.90 1.78 -3.06
C THR A 22 4.81 1.46 -2.06
N ILE A 23 4.01 0.43 -2.34
CA ILE A 23 3.26 -0.32 -1.34
C ILE A 23 3.98 -1.66 -1.10
N LEU A 24 4.34 -1.93 0.14
CA LEU A 24 5.03 -3.15 0.54
C LEU A 24 4.13 -4.00 1.43
N GLN A 25 4.28 -5.32 1.34
CA GLN A 25 3.80 -6.24 2.36
C GLN A 25 4.96 -6.62 3.27
N VAL A 26 4.73 -6.58 4.58
CA VAL A 26 5.68 -7.00 5.60
C VAL A 26 5.08 -8.08 6.50
N ASP A 27 5.92 -8.79 7.24
CA ASP A 27 5.46 -9.74 8.25
C ASP A 27 4.62 -9.05 9.35
N SER A 28 3.91 -9.84 10.15
CA SER A 28 3.03 -9.33 11.21
C SER A 28 3.76 -8.51 12.28
N ASN A 29 5.11 -8.61 12.35
CA ASN A 29 5.94 -7.86 13.26
C ASN A 29 6.55 -6.60 12.60
N GLY A 30 6.28 -6.35 11.33
CA GLY A 30 6.87 -5.27 10.54
C GLY A 30 8.37 -5.42 10.27
N LYS A 31 8.98 -6.58 10.54
CA LYS A 31 10.43 -6.75 10.54
C LYS A 31 11.00 -7.18 9.20
N ARG A 32 10.25 -8.00 8.46
CA ARG A 32 10.69 -8.54 7.16
C ARG A 32 9.72 -8.13 6.07
N LYS A 33 10.25 -7.55 5.00
CA LYS A 33 9.52 -7.40 3.73
C LYS A 33 9.20 -8.80 3.16
N LEU A 34 7.92 -9.05 2.91
CA LEU A 34 7.42 -10.27 2.28
C LEU A 34 7.24 -10.08 0.77
N ALA A 35 6.72 -8.93 0.34
CA ALA A 35 6.49 -8.64 -1.07
C ALA A 35 6.54 -7.13 -1.37
N THR A 36 6.82 -6.79 -2.63
CA THR A 36 6.47 -5.49 -3.21
C THR A 36 5.12 -5.66 -3.89
N ILE A 37 4.12 -4.88 -3.49
CA ILE A 37 2.76 -4.98 -4.05
C ILE A 37 2.61 -4.08 -5.28
N ALA A 38 3.10 -2.85 -5.17
CA ALA A 38 3.05 -1.86 -6.23
C ALA A 38 4.20 -0.86 -6.08
N THR A 39 4.58 -0.23 -7.18
CA THR A 39 5.72 0.68 -7.33
C THR A 39 5.35 1.93 -8.12
N ARG A 40 6.32 2.81 -8.36
CA ARG A 40 6.17 4.00 -9.22
C ARG A 40 5.76 3.65 -10.64
N GLU A 41 6.18 2.49 -11.15
CA GLU A 41 5.81 2.01 -12.50
C GLU A 41 4.31 1.72 -12.60
N ASP A 42 3.67 1.43 -11.46
CA ASP A 42 2.23 1.24 -11.33
C ASP A 42 1.46 2.55 -11.06
N GLY A 43 2.14 3.71 -11.16
CA GLY A 43 1.55 5.03 -10.96
C GLY A 43 1.63 5.57 -9.53
N LEU A 44 2.36 4.92 -8.61
CA LEU A 44 2.53 5.40 -7.23
C LEU A 44 3.53 6.56 -7.13
N VAL A 45 3.08 7.77 -7.46
CA VAL A 45 3.86 9.00 -7.25
C VAL A 45 3.53 9.59 -5.88
N GLU A 46 4.45 9.41 -4.93
CA GLU A 46 4.32 9.87 -3.54
C GLU A 46 3.02 9.46 -2.85
N PRO A 47 2.78 8.14 -2.66
CA PRO A 47 1.61 7.67 -1.94
C PRO A 47 1.62 8.16 -0.49
N LEU A 48 0.45 8.54 -0.01
CA LEU A 48 0.23 9.17 1.29
C LEU A 48 -0.48 8.23 2.26
N SER A 49 -1.45 7.45 1.78
CA SER A 49 -2.26 6.55 2.63
C SER A 49 -2.55 5.24 1.92
N VAL A 50 -2.82 4.19 2.70
CA VAL A 50 -3.17 2.87 2.18
C VAL A 50 -4.26 2.23 3.04
N CYS A 51 -5.25 1.60 2.39
CA CYS A 51 -6.21 0.75 3.07
C CYS A 51 -6.58 -0.47 2.22
N TYR A 52 -7.16 -1.47 2.88
CA TYR A 52 -7.61 -2.70 2.22
C TYR A 52 -9.14 -2.83 2.30
N ASN A 53 -9.77 -3.08 1.15
CA ASN A 53 -11.18 -3.42 1.05
C ASN A 53 -11.33 -4.94 0.99
N SER A 54 -11.87 -5.53 2.05
CA SER A 54 -12.09 -6.98 2.14
C SER A 54 -13.25 -7.50 1.30
N ILE A 55 -14.18 -6.64 0.88
CA ILE A 55 -15.33 -7.03 0.05
C ILE A 55 -14.87 -7.30 -1.38
N THR A 56 -14.04 -6.41 -1.93
CA THR A 56 -13.54 -6.49 -3.31
C THR A 56 -12.14 -7.05 -3.41
N ALA A 57 -11.51 -7.40 -2.28
CA ALA A 57 -10.11 -7.79 -2.19
C ALA A 57 -9.18 -6.79 -2.89
N SER A 58 -9.36 -5.49 -2.62
CA SER A 58 -8.58 -4.43 -3.26
C SER A 58 -7.79 -3.58 -2.29
N ILE A 59 -6.63 -3.10 -2.74
CA ILE A 59 -5.81 -2.12 -2.03
C ILE A 59 -6.09 -0.76 -2.62
N ILE A 60 -6.44 0.19 -1.76
CA ILE A 60 -6.75 1.57 -2.13
C ILE A 60 -5.63 2.45 -1.62
N VAL A 61 -5.09 3.28 -2.49
CA VAL A 61 -3.95 4.15 -2.19
C VAL A 61 -4.31 5.59 -2.49
N GLY A 62 -4.17 6.44 -1.48
CA GLY A 62 -4.24 7.90 -1.65
C GLY A 62 -2.87 8.45 -2.05
N LEU A 63 -2.85 9.42 -2.97
CA LEU A 63 -1.63 10.05 -3.46
C LEU A 63 -1.52 11.48 -2.94
N CYS A 64 -0.31 11.95 -2.64
CA CYS A 64 -0.11 13.24 -1.99
C CYS A 64 -0.40 14.44 -2.90
N TRP A 65 -0.12 14.31 -4.20
CA TRP A 65 -0.13 15.44 -5.15
C TRP A 65 -1.13 15.28 -6.29
N LEU A 66 -1.83 14.15 -6.34
CA LEU A 66 -2.81 13.88 -7.38
C LEU A 66 -4.21 13.89 -6.75
N ASP A 67 -5.17 14.48 -7.43
CA ASP A 67 -6.59 14.49 -7.04
C ASP A 67 -7.27 13.14 -7.33
N SER A 68 -6.54 12.05 -7.17
CA SER A 68 -6.97 10.70 -7.52
C SER A 68 -6.50 9.68 -6.50
N ILE A 69 -7.23 8.58 -6.43
CA ILE A 69 -6.82 7.37 -5.73
C ILE A 69 -6.48 6.30 -6.76
N ILE A 70 -5.59 5.38 -6.39
CA ILE A 70 -5.32 4.18 -7.18
C ILE A 70 -5.93 2.98 -6.45
N VAL A 71 -6.56 2.09 -7.22
CA VAL A 71 -7.16 0.86 -6.71
C VAL A 71 -6.52 -0.33 -7.39
N PHE A 72 -5.88 -1.18 -6.61
CA PHE A 72 -5.28 -2.44 -7.06
C PHE A 72 -6.15 -3.61 -6.64
N ASN A 73 -6.61 -4.43 -7.59
CA ASN A 73 -7.32 -5.67 -7.25
C ASN A 73 -6.31 -6.77 -6.96
N VAL A 74 -6.41 -7.37 -5.78
CA VAL A 74 -5.57 -8.49 -5.35
C VAL A 74 -6.33 -9.77 -5.71
N LYS A 75 -5.88 -10.46 -6.76
CA LYS A 75 -6.43 -11.77 -7.16
C LYS A 75 -5.90 -12.88 -6.27
#